data_AF-A0A1H8ECW7-F1
#
_entry.id   AF-A0A1H8ECW7-F1
#
_cell.length_a   1.000
_cell.length_b   1.000
_cell.length_c   1.000
_cell.angle_alpha   90.00
_cell.angle_beta   90.00
_cell.angle_gamma   90.00
#
_symmetry.space_group_name_H-M   'P 1'
#
loop_
_entity.id
_entity.type
_entity.pdbx_description
1 polymer ?
#
loop_
_entity_poly.entity_id
_entity_poly.type
_entity_poly.pdbx_seq_one_letter_code
_entity_poly.pdbx_strand_id
1 'polypeptide(L)'
;MFSRSYNLREYVPFKLTGSRLIINSCWLIYIGITARLCIIYFKWDANMLLGLALVPYICKVKRGGTSLRYLIPALIFATIAVCFPVKTDLFLALLFAALLFLENLKGKISPVLFLLLLLISPAFEYISNTFSFPLRIWLSGVAASLLAKMGMVASAAGNVIQFKGSEFSVDQACAGLHMLAASFMICLFMIAHYQQQAAKQLHLMWILFLLVFTFALNILCNLCRILLLVFFKIPAGTLMHDLTGIICLLIYVVLPLLCLSSFVLKRTEKPYIDPRFYKTIRLAPDELRFPLIHLVLAAMLVVITLNIKSMDDLNDKNVSNVSLTGYKKAVLESGVIKFEKAGALVYVKPSPFYCLEHNPMICWQGSGYVFSEIKRGAIAGREVYWGVLTKAKDKIYAAWWFDNGSIKSVNEFEWRWAAAKGAKLFYLVNVNAASEAALLEAVKNLPAIKQD
;
A
#
# COMPACT_ATOMS: atom_id res chain seq x y z
N MET A 1 -9.42 -44.69 -48.04
CA MET A 1 -9.03 -43.60 -48.97
C MET A 1 -9.14 -42.27 -48.23
N PHE A 2 -8.11 -41.84 -47.50
CA PHE A 2 -7.82 -40.43 -47.12
C PHE A 2 -6.44 -40.42 -46.43
N SER A 3 -5.40 -40.56 -47.25
CA SER A 3 -4.03 -40.25 -46.86
C SER A 3 -3.90 -38.72 -46.84
N ARG A 4 -3.92 -38.10 -45.66
CA ARG A 4 -3.50 -36.71 -45.49
C ARG A 4 -1.98 -36.73 -45.27
N SER A 5 -1.24 -36.50 -46.36
CA SER A 5 0.18 -36.20 -46.27
C SER A 5 0.36 -34.89 -45.49
N TYR A 6 0.92 -35.00 -44.29
CA TYR A 6 1.37 -33.83 -43.55
C TYR A 6 2.64 -33.33 -44.23
N ASN A 7 2.49 -32.23 -44.97
CA ASN A 7 3.59 -31.46 -45.51
C ASN A 7 4.40 -30.88 -44.33
N LEU A 8 5.46 -31.57 -43.93
CA LEU A 8 6.47 -31.11 -42.98
C LEU A 8 7.21 -29.93 -43.64
N ARG A 9 6.65 -28.72 -43.53
CA ARG A 9 7.32 -27.47 -43.91
C ARG A 9 8.65 -27.35 -43.16
N GLU A 10 9.71 -27.31 -43.95
CA GLU A 10 10.94 -26.54 -43.79
C GLU A 10 11.44 -26.37 -42.35
N TYR A 11 12.45 -27.16 -42.03
CA TYR A 11 13.34 -26.95 -40.91
C TYR A 11 14.09 -25.63 -41.14
N VAL A 12 13.63 -24.54 -40.51
CA VAL A 12 14.37 -23.27 -40.51
C VAL A 12 15.64 -23.49 -39.69
N PRO A 13 16.84 -23.34 -40.26
CA PRO A 13 18.08 -23.56 -39.54
C PRO A 13 18.18 -22.58 -38.38
N PHE A 14 18.35 -23.16 -37.21
CA PHE A 14 18.47 -22.52 -35.91
C PHE A 14 19.73 -21.62 -35.87
N LYS A 15 19.54 -20.30 -35.97
CA LYS A 15 20.62 -19.31 -35.76
C LYS A 15 20.79 -19.05 -34.26
N LEU A 16 21.73 -19.77 -33.65
CA LEU A 16 22.12 -19.64 -32.25
C LEU A 16 23.17 -18.53 -32.05
N THR A 17 23.01 -17.68 -31.02
CA THR A 17 23.98 -17.45 -29.91
C THR A 17 23.72 -16.12 -29.16
N GLY A 18 23.38 -15.03 -29.86
CA GLY A 18 23.24 -13.70 -29.23
C GLY A 18 22.05 -13.57 -28.25
N SER A 19 20.95 -14.28 -28.47
CA SER A 19 19.74 -14.18 -27.64
C SER A 19 19.95 -14.69 -26.21
N ARG A 20 20.70 -15.78 -26.03
CA ARG A 20 20.97 -16.37 -24.71
C ARG A 20 21.81 -15.46 -23.83
N LEU A 21 22.82 -14.80 -24.40
CA LEU A 21 23.63 -13.84 -23.65
C LEU A 21 22.76 -12.68 -23.15
N ILE A 22 21.92 -12.11 -24.01
CA ILE A 22 21.02 -11.01 -23.64
C ILE A 22 20.00 -11.46 -22.58
N ILE A 23 19.42 -12.65 -22.72
CA ILE A 23 18.51 -13.23 -21.73
C ILE A 23 19.20 -13.32 -20.37
N ASN A 24 20.40 -13.90 -20.32
CA ASN A 24 21.15 -14.08 -19.08
C ASN A 24 21.54 -12.73 -18.46
N SER A 25 21.98 -11.77 -19.26
CA SER A 25 22.31 -10.41 -18.79
C SER A 25 21.07 -9.70 -18.20
N CYS A 26 19.93 -9.71 -18.90
CA CYS A 26 18.70 -9.10 -18.39
C CYS A 26 18.22 -9.79 -17.11
N TRP A 27 18.28 -11.12 -17.06
CA TRP A 27 17.95 -11.92 -15.87
C TRP A 27 18.81 -11.54 -14.67
N LEU A 28 20.14 -11.49 -14.86
CA LEU A 28 21.09 -11.13 -13.80
C LEU A 28 20.84 -9.71 -13.28
N ILE A 29 20.59 -8.76 -14.18
CA ILE A 29 20.26 -7.37 -13.80
C ILE A 29 18.97 -7.33 -12.99
N TYR A 30 17.89 -7.96 -13.47
CA TYR A 30 16.61 -7.95 -12.77
C TYR A 30 16.68 -8.67 -11.42
N ILE A 31 17.40 -9.81 -11.32
CA ILE A 31 17.64 -10.49 -10.04
C ILE A 31 18.46 -9.59 -9.11
N GLY A 32 19.53 -8.95 -9.59
CA GLY A 32 20.38 -8.07 -8.78
C GLY A 32 19.59 -6.89 -8.19
N ILE A 33 18.77 -6.22 -9.01
CA ILE A 33 17.91 -5.13 -8.53
C ILE A 33 16.83 -5.65 -7.59
N THR A 34 16.21 -6.80 -7.90
CA THR A 34 15.21 -7.44 -7.02
C THR A 34 15.82 -7.79 -5.66
N ALA A 35 17.00 -8.41 -5.63
CA ALA A 35 17.69 -8.76 -4.40
C ALA A 35 18.01 -7.52 -3.56
N ARG A 36 18.48 -6.44 -4.20
CA ARG A 36 18.67 -5.15 -3.53
C ARG A 36 17.36 -4.63 -2.93
N LEU A 37 16.26 -4.60 -3.69
CA LEU A 37 14.95 -4.17 -3.19
C LEU A 37 14.42 -5.06 -2.05
N CYS A 38 14.63 -6.38 -2.11
CA CYS A 38 14.26 -7.30 -1.04
C CYS A 38 14.95 -6.97 0.29
N ILE A 39 16.13 -6.36 0.25
CA ILE A 39 16.87 -5.93 1.45
C ILE A 39 16.43 -4.53 1.91
N ILE A 40 16.28 -3.58 0.99
CA ILE A 40 16.12 -2.14 1.34
C ILE A 40 14.69 -1.61 1.33
N TYR A 41 13.74 -2.38 0.78
CA TYR A 41 12.36 -1.95 0.53
C TYR A 41 11.33 -2.89 1.12
N PHE A 42 11.49 -4.21 0.92
CA PHE A 42 10.53 -5.18 1.43
C PHE A 42 10.66 -5.41 2.94
N LYS A 43 9.52 -5.51 3.62
CA LYS A 43 9.42 -6.02 4.99
C LYS A 43 9.02 -7.49 4.92
N TRP A 44 9.80 -8.35 5.57
CA TRP A 44 9.54 -9.78 5.62
C TRP A 44 8.48 -10.13 6.66
N ASP A 45 7.25 -9.65 6.42
CA ASP A 45 6.10 -9.90 7.29
C ASP A 45 5.31 -11.15 6.88
N ALA A 46 4.33 -11.52 7.71
CA ALA A 46 3.49 -12.68 7.45
C ALA A 46 2.70 -12.57 6.13
N ASN A 47 2.31 -11.36 5.71
CA ASN A 47 1.56 -11.14 4.48
C ASN A 47 2.44 -11.42 3.25
N MET A 48 3.67 -10.92 3.25
CA MET A 48 4.65 -11.17 2.20
C MET A 48 4.94 -12.67 2.07
N LEU A 49 5.20 -13.35 3.19
CA LEU A 49 5.46 -14.79 3.21
C LEU A 49 4.27 -15.60 2.68
N LEU A 50 3.05 -15.28 3.13
CA LEU A 50 1.83 -15.93 2.68
C LEU A 50 1.62 -15.71 1.18
N GLY A 51 1.75 -14.48 0.68
CA GLY A 51 1.55 -14.23 -0.72
C GLY A 51 2.64 -14.84 -1.60
N LEU A 52 3.90 -14.91 -1.15
CA LEU A 52 4.96 -15.67 -1.82
C LEU A 52 4.63 -17.17 -1.89
N ALA A 53 4.07 -17.76 -0.82
CA ALA A 53 3.60 -19.14 -0.83
C ALA A 53 2.46 -19.39 -1.84
N LEU A 54 1.67 -18.36 -2.15
CA LEU A 54 0.62 -18.44 -3.16
C LEU A 54 1.12 -18.27 -4.60
N VAL A 55 2.34 -17.74 -4.82
CA VAL A 55 2.88 -17.47 -6.17
C VAL A 55 2.91 -18.74 -7.03
N PRO A 56 3.42 -19.91 -6.59
CA PRO A 56 3.45 -21.12 -7.43
C PRO A 56 2.06 -21.57 -7.87
N TYR A 57 1.05 -21.35 -7.01
CA TYR A 57 -0.34 -21.71 -7.29
C TYR A 57 -1.02 -20.75 -8.27
N ILE A 58 -0.75 -19.45 -8.13
CA ILE A 58 -1.36 -18.37 -8.91
C ILE A 58 -0.64 -18.15 -10.26
N CYS A 59 0.65 -18.44 -10.33
CA CYS A 59 1.49 -18.24 -11.51
C CYS A 59 1.11 -19.24 -12.61
N LYS A 60 0.22 -18.79 -13.51
CA LYS A 60 -0.12 -19.52 -14.73
C LYS A 60 0.46 -18.80 -15.94
N VAL A 61 1.16 -19.57 -16.78
CA VAL A 61 1.73 -19.10 -18.04
C VAL A 61 1.00 -19.76 -19.19
N LYS A 62 0.42 -18.93 -20.05
CA LYS A 62 -0.24 -19.35 -21.28
C LYS A 62 0.74 -19.27 -22.43
N ARG A 63 1.24 -20.43 -22.86
CA ARG A 63 2.16 -20.55 -24.00
C ARG A 63 1.47 -20.10 -25.30
N GLY A 64 2.23 -19.48 -26.20
CA GLY A 64 1.75 -19.08 -27.54
C GLY A 64 1.03 -17.72 -27.64
N GLY A 65 0.90 -16.98 -26.53
CA GLY A 65 0.49 -15.57 -26.54
C GLY A 65 1.58 -14.70 -25.92
N THR A 66 2.16 -13.78 -26.66
CA THR A 66 3.03 -12.72 -26.11
C THR A 66 2.24 -11.41 -26.09
N SER A 67 2.52 -10.52 -25.15
CA SER A 67 1.86 -9.22 -25.07
C SER A 67 2.86 -8.13 -24.68
N LEU A 68 2.69 -6.94 -25.26
CA LEU A 68 3.43 -5.74 -24.87
C LEU A 68 2.66 -4.90 -23.83
N ARG A 69 1.61 -5.45 -23.21
CA ARG A 69 0.74 -4.72 -22.26
C ARG A 69 1.47 -4.12 -21.06
N TYR A 70 2.63 -4.67 -20.70
CA TYR A 70 3.45 -4.19 -19.60
C TYR A 70 4.52 -3.17 -20.03
N LEU A 71 4.71 -2.93 -21.33
CA LEU A 71 5.72 -1.98 -21.82
C LEU A 71 5.40 -0.53 -21.43
N ILE A 72 4.18 -0.07 -21.74
CA ILE A 72 3.76 1.30 -21.42
C ILE A 72 3.87 1.58 -19.92
N PRO A 73 3.30 0.77 -19.00
CA PRO A 73 3.46 1.04 -17.57
C PRO A 73 4.91 0.95 -17.10
N ALA A 74 5.74 0.03 -17.64
CA ALA A 74 7.17 -0.01 -17.32
C ALA A 74 7.87 1.31 -17.70
N LEU A 75 7.60 1.85 -18.89
CA LEU A 75 8.17 3.13 -19.33
C LEU A 75 7.67 4.32 -18.51
N ILE A 76 6.37 4.36 -18.17
CA ILE A 76 5.79 5.40 -17.32
C ILE A 76 6.50 5.41 -15.96
N PHE A 77 6.53 4.28 -15.25
CA PHE A 77 7.15 4.22 -13.92
C PHE A 77 8.66 4.41 -13.98
N ALA A 78 9.35 3.96 -15.03
CA ALA A 78 10.76 4.26 -15.20
C ALA A 78 11.02 5.75 -15.41
N THR A 79 10.17 6.43 -16.19
CA THR A 79 10.28 7.89 -16.42
C THR A 79 9.99 8.66 -15.14
N ILE A 80 8.93 8.28 -14.40
CA ILE A 80 8.63 8.86 -13.09
C ILE A 80 9.79 8.63 -12.13
N ALA A 81 10.37 7.43 -12.10
CA ALA A 81 11.51 7.11 -11.24
C ALA A 81 12.79 7.90 -11.58
N VAL A 82 12.97 8.32 -12.84
CA VAL A 82 14.05 9.23 -13.23
C VAL A 82 13.81 10.64 -12.67
N CYS A 83 12.57 11.13 -12.75
CA CYS A 83 12.19 12.45 -12.22
C CYS A 83 12.14 12.48 -10.68
N PHE A 84 11.69 11.38 -10.09
CA PHE A 84 11.44 11.20 -8.66
C PHE A 84 12.05 9.85 -8.24
N PRO A 85 13.31 9.81 -7.81
CA PRO A 85 14.05 8.57 -7.57
C PRO A 85 13.64 7.88 -6.25
N VAL A 86 12.36 7.54 -6.12
CA VAL A 86 11.77 6.86 -4.96
C VAL A 86 11.72 5.34 -5.19
N LYS A 87 11.91 4.58 -4.11
CA LYS A 87 11.98 3.11 -4.14
C LYS A 87 10.71 2.46 -4.74
N THR A 88 9.54 3.04 -4.48
CA THR A 88 8.25 2.54 -4.99
C THR A 88 8.17 2.59 -6.51
N ASP A 89 8.66 3.66 -7.14
CA ASP A 89 8.63 3.80 -8.60
C ASP A 89 9.63 2.85 -9.27
N LEU A 90 10.82 2.69 -8.67
CA LEU A 90 11.76 1.65 -9.12
C LEU A 90 11.12 0.25 -9.03
N PHE A 91 10.46 -0.07 -7.91
CA PHE A 91 9.78 -1.35 -7.74
C PHE A 91 8.73 -1.58 -8.81
N LEU A 92 7.86 -0.59 -9.08
CA LEU A 92 6.82 -0.72 -10.09
C LEU A 92 7.41 -0.84 -11.50
N ALA A 93 8.43 -0.04 -11.83
CA ALA A 93 9.14 -0.15 -13.10
C ALA A 93 9.76 -1.54 -13.30
N LEU A 94 10.44 -2.07 -12.27
CA LEU A 94 11.03 -3.41 -12.27
C LEU A 94 9.95 -4.49 -12.39
N LEU A 95 8.84 -4.39 -11.64
CA LEU A 95 7.75 -5.34 -11.67
C LEU A 95 7.16 -5.46 -13.09
N PHE A 96 6.86 -4.34 -13.73
CA PHE A 96 6.33 -4.35 -15.09
C PHE A 96 7.37 -4.83 -16.11
N ALA A 97 8.64 -4.43 -15.98
CA ALA A 97 9.71 -4.90 -16.85
C ALA A 97 9.95 -6.41 -16.72
N ALA A 98 9.94 -6.95 -15.50
CA ALA A 98 10.08 -8.38 -15.24
C ALA A 98 8.88 -9.17 -15.78
N LEU A 99 7.65 -8.69 -15.60
CA LEU A 99 6.47 -9.32 -16.17
C LEU A 99 6.49 -9.28 -17.71
N LEU A 100 6.88 -8.15 -18.31
CA LEU A 100 7.06 -8.04 -19.77
C LEU A 100 8.10 -9.05 -20.28
N PHE A 101 9.22 -9.18 -19.57
CA PHE A 101 10.30 -10.09 -19.89
C PHE A 101 9.85 -11.55 -19.80
N LEU A 102 9.17 -11.93 -18.73
CA LEU A 102 8.62 -13.27 -18.57
C LEU A 102 7.53 -13.57 -19.62
N GLU A 103 6.70 -12.59 -20.01
CA GLU A 103 5.70 -12.78 -21.07
C GLU A 103 6.32 -12.98 -22.46
N ASN A 104 7.41 -12.26 -22.75
CA ASN A 104 8.14 -12.38 -24.01
C ASN A 104 9.06 -13.61 -24.07
N LEU A 105 9.36 -14.23 -22.92
CA LEU A 105 10.15 -15.46 -22.83
C LEU A 105 9.29 -16.72 -22.77
N LYS A 106 8.32 -16.78 -21.84
CA LYS A 106 7.54 -18.00 -21.54
C LYS A 106 6.09 -17.95 -22.00
N GLY A 107 5.56 -16.76 -22.29
CA GLY A 107 4.17 -16.53 -22.73
C GLY A 107 3.32 -15.78 -21.69
N LYS A 108 2.08 -15.49 -22.06
CA LYS A 108 1.18 -14.58 -21.34
C LYS A 108 0.90 -15.06 -19.91
N ILE A 109 1.14 -14.19 -18.95
CA ILE A 109 0.98 -14.47 -17.51
C ILE A 109 -0.44 -14.13 -17.06
N SER A 110 -0.95 -14.82 -16.04
CA SER A 110 -2.23 -14.48 -15.42
C SER A 110 -2.19 -13.07 -14.80
N PRO A 111 -3.18 -12.19 -15.04
CA PRO A 111 -3.26 -10.89 -14.36
C PRO A 111 -3.37 -11.01 -12.83
N VAL A 112 -3.82 -12.17 -12.32
CA VAL A 112 -3.89 -12.47 -10.89
C VAL A 112 -2.49 -12.43 -10.25
N LEU A 113 -1.44 -12.86 -10.96
CA LEU A 113 -0.07 -12.83 -10.45
C LEU A 113 0.41 -11.39 -10.25
N PHE A 114 0.14 -10.50 -11.23
CA PHE A 114 0.47 -9.08 -11.11
C PHE A 114 -0.20 -8.47 -9.86
N LEU A 115 -1.49 -8.72 -9.67
CA LEU A 115 -2.23 -8.20 -8.52
C LEU A 115 -1.69 -8.74 -7.20
N LEU A 116 -1.30 -10.02 -7.15
CA LEU A 116 -0.67 -10.61 -5.97
C LEU A 116 0.68 -9.96 -5.65
N LEU A 117 1.55 -9.76 -6.66
CA LEU A 117 2.85 -9.12 -6.48
C LEU A 117 2.72 -7.66 -6.03
N LEU A 118 1.71 -6.95 -6.54
CA LEU A 118 1.38 -5.61 -6.06
C LEU A 118 0.88 -5.64 -4.62
N LEU A 119 0.04 -6.61 -4.26
CA LEU A 119 -0.55 -6.76 -2.94
C LEU A 119 0.46 -7.06 -1.84
N ILE A 120 1.47 -7.90 -2.12
CA ILE A 120 2.55 -8.20 -1.16
C ILE A 120 3.64 -7.14 -1.11
N SER A 121 3.54 -6.10 -1.93
CA SER A 121 4.55 -5.06 -1.97
C SER A 121 4.33 -4.01 -0.88
N PRO A 122 5.41 -3.35 -0.40
CA PRO A 122 5.28 -2.19 0.48
C PRO A 122 4.41 -1.08 -0.10
N ALA A 123 4.33 -0.95 -1.44
CA ALA A 123 3.45 0.01 -2.11
C ALA A 123 1.98 -0.15 -1.65
N PHE A 124 1.50 -1.39 -1.55
CA PHE A 124 0.15 -1.66 -1.06
C PHE A 124 0.00 -1.34 0.44
N GLU A 125 1.00 -1.69 1.26
CA GLU A 125 1.02 -1.35 2.68
C GLU A 125 0.91 0.17 2.88
N TYR A 126 1.67 0.97 2.13
CA TYR A 126 1.62 2.44 2.20
C TYR A 126 0.25 2.98 1.81
N ILE A 127 -0.28 2.57 0.66
CA ILE A 127 -1.60 2.99 0.18
C ILE A 127 -2.67 2.64 1.22
N SER A 128 -2.67 1.40 1.70
CA SER A 128 -3.65 0.94 2.65
C SER A 128 -3.52 1.66 4.00
N ASN A 129 -2.31 1.97 4.47
CA ASN A 129 -2.10 2.74 5.69
C ASN A 129 -2.71 4.14 5.59
N THR A 130 -2.47 4.85 4.49
CA THR A 130 -3.03 6.19 4.24
C THR A 130 -4.55 6.20 4.33
N PHE A 131 -5.23 5.18 3.79
CA PHE A 131 -6.70 5.11 3.83
C PHE A 131 -7.26 4.51 5.13
N SER A 132 -6.52 3.61 5.79
CA SER A 132 -7.00 2.88 6.97
C SER A 132 -7.34 3.79 8.15
N PHE A 133 -6.60 4.88 8.31
CA PHE A 133 -6.77 5.77 9.46
C PHE A 133 -8.02 6.66 9.38
N PRO A 134 -8.27 7.41 8.29
CA PRO A 134 -9.54 8.10 8.10
C PRO A 134 -10.73 7.14 8.15
N LEU A 135 -10.59 5.96 7.57
CA LEU A 135 -11.64 4.94 7.57
C LEU A 135 -11.99 4.49 8.99
N ARG A 136 -10.99 4.33 9.88
CA ARG A 136 -11.20 3.97 11.29
C ARG A 136 -11.96 5.03 12.07
N ILE A 137 -11.62 6.30 11.90
CA ILE A 137 -12.34 7.41 12.54
C ILE A 137 -13.80 7.41 12.07
N TRP A 138 -14.00 7.27 10.75
CA TRP A 138 -15.35 7.22 10.18
C TRP A 138 -16.14 6.02 10.71
N LEU A 139 -15.56 4.81 10.72
CA LEU A 139 -16.18 3.60 11.26
C LEU A 139 -16.54 3.74 12.74
N SER A 140 -15.70 4.39 13.54
CA SER A 140 -15.97 4.64 14.96
C SER A 140 -17.20 5.54 15.14
N GLY A 141 -17.32 6.59 14.32
CA GLY A 141 -18.50 7.46 14.30
C GLY A 141 -19.78 6.74 13.86
N VAL A 142 -19.69 5.89 12.82
CA VAL A 142 -20.82 5.07 12.36
C VAL A 142 -21.24 4.07 13.45
N ALA A 143 -20.28 3.39 14.09
CA ALA A 143 -20.55 2.45 15.16
C ALA A 143 -21.24 3.12 16.35
N ALA A 144 -20.72 4.25 16.84
CA ALA A 144 -21.35 5.00 17.93
C ALA A 144 -22.77 5.46 17.57
N SER A 145 -22.99 5.90 16.32
CA SER A 145 -24.32 6.30 15.83
C SER A 145 -25.31 5.13 15.78
N LEU A 146 -24.86 3.94 15.37
CA LEU A 146 -25.68 2.73 15.38
C LEU A 146 -26.01 2.29 16.80
N LEU A 147 -25.05 2.33 17.72
CA LEU A 147 -25.30 2.05 19.14
C LEU A 147 -26.31 3.05 19.73
N ALA A 148 -26.15 4.35 19.44
CA ALA A 148 -27.09 5.39 19.85
C ALA A 148 -28.53 5.14 19.35
N LYS A 149 -28.69 4.72 18.09
CA LYS A 149 -29.99 4.33 17.53
C LYS A 149 -30.62 3.12 18.23
N MET A 150 -29.81 2.25 18.83
CA MET A 150 -30.28 1.12 19.65
C MET A 150 -30.62 1.53 21.10
N GLY A 151 -30.67 2.84 21.41
CA GLY A 151 -30.99 3.35 22.74
C GLY A 151 -29.80 3.34 23.71
N MET A 152 -28.58 3.14 23.22
CA MET A 152 -27.37 3.12 24.04
C MET A 152 -26.71 4.50 24.10
N VAL A 153 -26.27 4.95 25.28
CA VAL A 153 -25.48 6.18 25.40
C VAL A 153 -24.05 5.93 24.91
N ALA A 154 -23.83 6.18 23.62
CA ALA A 154 -22.54 6.02 22.96
C ALA A 154 -22.17 7.31 22.19
N SER A 155 -20.92 7.74 22.33
CA SER A 155 -20.35 8.86 21.57
C SER A 155 -18.98 8.47 21.00
N ALA A 156 -18.58 9.08 19.89
CA ALA A 156 -17.27 8.86 19.30
C ALA A 156 -16.46 10.16 19.32
N ALA A 157 -15.20 10.06 19.75
CA ALA A 157 -14.21 11.12 19.67
C ALA A 157 -12.98 10.58 18.93
N GLY A 158 -12.91 10.87 17.63
CA GLY A 158 -11.88 10.32 16.75
C GLY A 158 -11.97 8.80 16.62
N ASN A 159 -10.96 8.05 17.09
CA ASN A 159 -10.99 6.58 17.08
C ASN A 159 -11.43 5.95 18.42
N VAL A 160 -11.89 6.73 19.38
CA VAL A 160 -12.39 6.24 20.68
C VAL A 160 -13.91 6.31 20.72
N ILE A 161 -14.53 5.22 21.18
CA ILE A 161 -15.97 5.14 21.46
C ILE A 161 -16.15 5.13 22.97
N GLN A 162 -16.87 6.12 23.50
CA GLN A 162 -17.29 6.16 24.90
C GLN A 162 -18.64 5.45 25.03
N PHE A 163 -18.70 4.43 25.88
CA PHE A 163 -19.91 3.64 26.11
C PHE A 163 -20.04 3.27 27.59
N LYS A 164 -21.11 3.74 28.24
CA LYS A 164 -21.41 3.52 29.68
C LYS A 164 -20.22 3.83 30.61
N GLY A 165 -19.50 4.92 30.35
CA GLY A 165 -18.34 5.34 31.15
C GLY A 165 -17.05 4.55 30.90
N SER A 166 -17.06 3.61 29.95
CA SER A 166 -15.86 2.91 29.46
C SER A 166 -15.44 3.46 28.10
N GLU A 167 -14.14 3.51 27.86
CA GLU A 167 -13.56 3.97 26.60
C GLU A 167 -13.04 2.77 25.79
N PHE A 168 -13.47 2.67 24.54
CA PHE A 168 -13.04 1.64 23.61
C PHE A 168 -12.27 2.30 22.46
N SER A 169 -10.95 2.17 22.47
CA SER A 169 -10.12 2.54 21.32
C SER A 169 -10.31 1.51 20.21
N VAL A 170 -10.71 1.99 19.03
CA VAL A 170 -10.65 1.17 17.83
C VAL A 170 -9.19 1.15 17.38
N ASP A 171 -8.48 0.08 17.69
CA ASP A 171 -7.05 -0.03 17.42
C ASP A 171 -6.72 -0.31 15.95
N GLN A 172 -5.43 -0.23 15.59
CA GLN A 172 -4.97 -0.58 14.25
C GLN A 172 -5.18 -2.06 13.91
N ALA A 173 -5.13 -2.92 14.92
CA ALA A 173 -5.51 -4.31 14.81
C ALA A 173 -7.00 -4.48 14.41
N CYS A 174 -7.85 -3.50 14.75
CA CYS A 174 -9.28 -3.47 14.41
C CYS A 174 -9.55 -2.87 13.03
N ALA A 175 -8.73 -1.91 12.60
CA ALA A 175 -8.88 -1.20 11.31
C ALA A 175 -8.38 -2.01 10.10
N GLY A 176 -7.89 -3.23 10.30
CA GLY A 176 -7.91 -4.24 9.25
C GLY A 176 -6.87 -4.08 8.15
N LEU A 177 -5.72 -3.43 8.35
CA LEU A 177 -4.65 -3.45 7.34
C LEU A 177 -4.23 -4.90 7.00
N HIS A 178 -3.85 -5.67 8.02
CA HIS A 178 -3.52 -7.08 7.87
C HIS A 178 -4.72 -7.88 7.37
N MET A 179 -5.93 -7.54 7.83
CA MET A 179 -7.15 -8.21 7.40
C MET A 179 -7.51 -7.92 5.95
N LEU A 180 -7.22 -6.72 5.44
CA LEU A 180 -7.49 -6.30 4.07
C LEU A 180 -6.55 -7.00 3.10
N ALA A 181 -5.24 -6.97 3.40
CA ALA A 181 -4.25 -7.72 2.63
C ALA A 181 -4.60 -9.21 2.58
N ALA A 182 -4.91 -9.82 3.74
CA ALA A 182 -5.34 -11.21 3.81
C ALA A 182 -6.63 -11.48 3.03
N SER A 183 -7.64 -10.61 3.14
CA SER A 183 -8.90 -10.74 2.41
C SER A 183 -8.69 -10.70 0.89
N PHE A 184 -7.84 -9.81 0.40
CA PHE A 184 -7.49 -9.75 -1.01
C PHE A 184 -6.66 -10.96 -1.45
N MET A 185 -5.73 -11.46 -0.64
CA MET A 185 -4.99 -12.69 -0.94
C MET A 185 -5.95 -13.89 -1.04
N ILE A 186 -6.89 -14.02 -0.10
CA ILE A 186 -7.94 -15.05 -0.14
C ILE A 186 -8.80 -14.91 -1.40
N CYS A 187 -9.17 -13.67 -1.78
CA CYS A 187 -9.90 -13.40 -3.01
C CYS A 187 -9.14 -13.85 -4.26
N LEU A 188 -7.87 -13.47 -4.39
CA LEU A 188 -7.01 -13.87 -5.50
C LEU A 188 -6.78 -15.38 -5.54
N PHE A 189 -6.62 -16.01 -4.38
CA PHE A 189 -6.54 -17.47 -4.25
C PHE A 189 -7.83 -18.15 -4.74
N MET A 190 -9.01 -17.70 -4.28
CA MET A 190 -10.30 -18.24 -4.73
C MET A 190 -10.49 -18.07 -6.24
N ILE A 191 -10.16 -16.90 -6.78
CA ILE A 191 -10.19 -16.66 -8.23
C ILE A 191 -9.29 -17.66 -8.94
N ALA A 192 -8.03 -17.81 -8.51
CA ALA A 192 -7.10 -18.73 -9.12
C ALA A 192 -7.57 -20.19 -9.02
N HIS A 193 -8.11 -20.58 -7.87
CA HIS A 193 -8.64 -21.91 -7.59
C HIS A 193 -9.80 -22.27 -8.51
N TYR A 194 -10.83 -21.44 -8.56
CA TYR A 194 -11.96 -21.70 -9.45
C TYR A 194 -11.61 -21.59 -10.93
N GLN A 195 -10.67 -20.73 -11.30
CA GLN A 195 -10.11 -20.72 -12.66
C GLN A 195 -9.38 -22.02 -13.01
N GLN A 196 -8.75 -22.69 -12.03
CA GLN A 196 -8.18 -24.03 -12.24
C GLN A 196 -9.27 -25.06 -12.42
N GLN A 197 -10.25 -25.13 -11.51
CA GLN A 197 -11.34 -26.11 -11.58
C GLN A 197 -12.18 -25.99 -12.85
N ALA A 198 -12.52 -24.76 -13.26
CA ALA A 198 -13.35 -24.53 -14.43
C ALA A 198 -12.57 -24.51 -15.77
N ALA A 199 -11.23 -24.57 -15.74
CA ALA A 199 -10.35 -24.35 -16.89
C ALA A 199 -10.66 -23.04 -17.68
N LYS A 200 -11.19 -22.01 -16.99
CA LYS A 200 -11.56 -20.71 -17.56
C LYS A 200 -10.67 -19.61 -16.99
N GLN A 201 -10.41 -18.56 -17.78
CA GLN A 201 -9.78 -17.32 -17.28
C GLN A 201 -10.83 -16.22 -17.14
N LEU A 202 -10.82 -15.52 -16.01
CA LEU A 202 -11.67 -14.34 -15.82
C LEU A 202 -11.06 -13.12 -16.49
N HIS A 203 -11.92 -12.30 -17.06
CA HIS A 203 -11.55 -10.99 -17.55
C HIS A 203 -11.11 -10.08 -16.39
N LEU A 204 -10.17 -9.16 -16.62
CA LEU A 204 -9.62 -8.27 -15.59
C LEU A 204 -10.73 -7.49 -14.85
N MET A 205 -11.76 -7.05 -15.57
CA MET A 205 -12.89 -6.31 -14.97
C MET A 205 -13.64 -7.12 -13.90
N TRP A 206 -13.80 -8.44 -14.09
CA TRP A 206 -14.43 -9.31 -13.08
C TRP A 206 -13.53 -9.52 -11.87
N ILE A 207 -12.21 -9.60 -12.09
CA ILE A 207 -11.24 -9.68 -11.00
C ILE A 207 -11.28 -8.39 -10.18
N LEU A 208 -11.27 -7.23 -10.83
CA LEU A 208 -11.38 -5.93 -10.18
C LEU A 208 -12.73 -5.78 -9.44
N PHE A 209 -13.83 -6.21 -10.05
CA PHE A 209 -15.14 -6.24 -9.40
C PHE A 209 -15.12 -7.07 -8.11
N LEU A 210 -14.55 -8.27 -8.14
CA LEU A 210 -14.42 -9.12 -6.95
C LEU A 210 -13.54 -8.47 -5.88
N LEU A 211 -12.45 -7.80 -6.26
CA LEU A 211 -11.62 -7.06 -5.29
C LEU A 211 -12.35 -5.88 -4.67
N VAL A 212 -13.08 -5.08 -5.46
CA VAL A 212 -13.91 -3.97 -4.94
C VAL A 212 -15.00 -4.50 -4.01
N PHE A 213 -15.62 -5.62 -4.37
CA PHE A 213 -16.59 -6.29 -3.50
C PHE A 213 -15.94 -6.77 -2.20
N THR A 214 -14.77 -7.42 -2.26
CA THR A 214 -14.00 -7.82 -1.08
C THR A 214 -13.66 -6.63 -0.18
N PHE A 215 -13.31 -5.48 -0.76
CA PHE A 215 -13.07 -4.25 0.00
C PHE A 215 -14.33 -3.80 0.76
N ALA A 216 -15.49 -3.78 0.10
CA ALA A 216 -16.77 -3.45 0.72
C ALA A 216 -17.14 -4.42 1.85
N LEU A 217 -16.96 -5.73 1.63
CA LEU A 217 -17.15 -6.74 2.69
C LEU A 217 -16.20 -6.51 3.87
N ASN A 218 -14.95 -6.10 3.62
CA ASN A 218 -13.99 -5.83 4.68
C ASN A 218 -14.40 -4.62 5.53
N ILE A 219 -14.90 -3.54 4.91
CA ILE A 219 -15.47 -2.39 5.64
C ILE A 219 -16.64 -2.84 6.53
N LEU A 220 -17.58 -3.63 5.98
CA LEU A 220 -18.72 -4.15 6.72
C LEU A 220 -18.28 -5.06 7.87
N CYS A 221 -17.36 -5.98 7.60
CA CYS A 221 -16.76 -6.89 8.59
C CYS A 221 -16.14 -6.11 9.75
N ASN A 222 -15.37 -5.06 9.46
CA ASN A 222 -14.76 -4.22 10.48
C ASN A 222 -15.81 -3.44 11.29
N LEU A 223 -16.88 -2.93 10.66
CA LEU A 223 -17.99 -2.30 11.37
C LEU A 223 -18.68 -3.28 12.34
N CYS A 224 -19.05 -4.46 11.85
CA CYS A 224 -19.66 -5.51 12.67
C CYS A 224 -18.75 -5.90 13.83
N ARG A 225 -17.45 -6.08 13.57
CA ARG A 225 -16.45 -6.37 14.61
C ARG A 225 -16.44 -5.28 15.69
N ILE A 226 -16.37 -4.00 15.32
CA ILE A 226 -16.38 -2.89 16.30
C ILE A 226 -17.65 -2.94 17.16
N LEU A 227 -18.81 -3.13 16.54
CA LEU A 227 -20.07 -3.24 17.27
C LEU A 227 -20.07 -4.40 18.27
N LEU A 228 -19.59 -5.58 17.86
CA LEU A 228 -19.50 -6.74 18.75
C LEU A 228 -18.53 -6.49 19.91
N LEU A 229 -17.36 -5.91 19.64
CA LEU A 229 -16.36 -5.64 20.67
C LEU A 229 -16.88 -4.64 21.71
N VAL A 230 -17.54 -3.56 21.29
CA VAL A 230 -18.11 -2.56 22.22
C VAL A 230 -19.31 -3.13 22.97
N PHE A 231 -20.21 -3.83 22.27
CA PHE A 231 -21.42 -4.41 22.86
C PHE A 231 -21.09 -5.45 23.94
N PHE A 232 -20.15 -6.35 23.65
CA PHE A 232 -19.69 -7.38 24.59
C PHE A 232 -18.57 -6.92 25.52
N LYS A 233 -18.16 -5.64 25.44
CA LYS A 233 -17.09 -5.03 26.24
C LYS A 233 -15.78 -5.84 26.19
N ILE A 234 -15.41 -6.33 25.03
CA ILE A 234 -14.20 -7.13 24.83
C ILE A 234 -13.01 -6.16 24.67
N PRO A 235 -12.06 -6.13 25.63
CA PRO A 235 -10.94 -5.21 25.56
C PRO A 235 -9.89 -5.69 24.53
N ALA A 236 -9.13 -4.72 24.01
CA ALA A 236 -8.01 -4.99 23.12
C ALA A 236 -6.93 -5.86 23.80
N GLY A 237 -6.23 -6.68 22.99
CA GLY A 237 -5.16 -7.57 23.46
C GLY A 237 -5.63 -8.87 24.12
N THR A 238 -6.94 -9.12 24.21
CA THR A 238 -7.47 -10.41 24.69
C THR A 238 -7.60 -11.43 23.57
N LEU A 239 -7.53 -12.72 23.90
CA LEU A 239 -7.75 -13.79 22.92
C LEU A 239 -9.14 -13.71 22.27
N MET A 240 -10.16 -13.31 23.04
CA MET A 240 -11.52 -13.15 22.53
C MET A 240 -11.61 -12.07 21.46
N HIS A 241 -10.84 -10.98 21.60
CA HIS A 241 -10.79 -9.92 20.60
C HIS A 241 -10.33 -10.43 19.22
N ASP A 242 -9.29 -11.26 19.21
CA ASP A 242 -8.71 -11.80 17.98
C ASP A 242 -9.61 -12.89 17.38
N LEU A 243 -10.18 -13.75 18.24
CA LEU A 243 -11.15 -14.76 17.81
C LEU A 243 -12.39 -14.14 17.18
N THR A 244 -12.96 -13.08 17.78
CA THR A 244 -14.07 -12.33 17.18
C THR A 244 -13.67 -11.78 15.81
N GLY A 245 -12.44 -11.27 15.65
CA GLY A 245 -11.92 -10.81 14.36
C GLY A 245 -11.87 -11.91 13.30
N ILE A 246 -11.37 -13.10 13.64
CA ILE A 246 -11.29 -14.25 12.73
C ILE A 246 -12.70 -14.72 12.34
N ILE A 247 -13.61 -14.84 13.31
CA ILE A 247 -15.00 -15.24 13.05
C ILE A 247 -15.68 -14.24 12.12
N CYS A 248 -15.50 -12.93 12.37
CA CYS A 248 -16.05 -11.89 11.50
C CYS A 248 -15.48 -12.00 10.07
N LEU A 249 -14.17 -12.22 9.92
CA LEU A 249 -13.55 -12.41 8.60
C LEU A 249 -14.14 -13.60 7.85
N LEU A 250 -14.28 -14.75 8.53
CA LEU A 250 -14.83 -15.97 7.92
C LEU A 250 -16.29 -15.77 7.48
N ILE A 251 -17.12 -15.21 8.37
CA ILE A 251 -18.56 -15.06 8.14
C ILE A 251 -18.87 -13.92 7.16
N TYR A 252 -18.25 -12.76 7.32
CA TYR A 252 -18.60 -11.56 6.56
C TYR A 252 -17.77 -11.35 5.29
N VAL A 253 -16.60 -12.00 5.17
CA VAL A 253 -15.74 -11.86 3.97
C VAL A 253 -15.62 -13.17 3.22
N VAL A 254 -15.12 -14.24 3.85
CA VAL A 254 -14.79 -15.50 3.16
C VAL A 254 -16.05 -16.18 2.62
N LEU A 255 -17.08 -16.34 3.44
CA LEU A 255 -18.31 -17.03 3.05
C LEU A 255 -19.05 -16.32 1.88
N PRO A 256 -19.31 -14.99 1.93
CA PRO A 256 -19.95 -14.31 0.81
C PRO A 256 -19.09 -14.32 -0.46
N LEU A 257 -17.77 -14.30 -0.31
CA LEU A 257 -16.83 -14.35 -1.42
C LEU A 257 -16.82 -15.73 -2.10
N LEU A 258 -16.93 -16.83 -1.34
CA LEU A 258 -17.11 -18.18 -1.90
C LEU A 258 -18.38 -18.27 -2.74
N CYS A 259 -19.50 -17.76 -2.21
CA CYS A 259 -20.77 -17.73 -2.91
C CYS A 259 -20.69 -16.89 -4.20
N LEU A 260 -20.12 -15.69 -4.12
CA LEU A 260 -20.06 -14.79 -5.28
C LEU A 260 -19.06 -15.26 -6.33
N SER A 261 -17.87 -15.69 -5.94
CA SER A 261 -16.83 -16.15 -6.88
C SER A 261 -17.31 -17.36 -7.69
N SER A 262 -17.94 -18.34 -7.03
CA SER A 262 -18.55 -19.49 -7.70
C SER A 262 -19.69 -19.07 -8.64
N PHE A 263 -20.53 -18.11 -8.24
CA PHE A 263 -21.60 -17.56 -9.08
C PHE A 263 -21.08 -16.85 -10.33
N VAL A 264 -20.10 -15.95 -10.19
CA VAL A 264 -19.51 -15.19 -11.30
C VAL A 264 -18.88 -16.13 -12.33
N LEU A 265 -18.17 -17.17 -11.88
CA LEU A 265 -17.54 -18.15 -12.76
C LEU A 265 -18.54 -19.04 -13.49
N LYS A 266 -19.65 -19.42 -12.84
CA LYS A 266 -20.75 -20.16 -13.48
C LYS A 266 -21.43 -19.33 -14.58
N ARG A 267 -21.72 -18.05 -14.29
CA ARG A 267 -22.44 -17.15 -15.20
C ARG A 267 -21.59 -16.60 -16.35
N THR A 268 -20.27 -16.68 -16.23
CA THR A 268 -19.37 -16.36 -17.35
C THR A 268 -19.40 -17.53 -18.35
N GLU A 269 -20.49 -17.59 -19.12
CA GLU A 269 -20.89 -18.70 -20.00
C GLU A 269 -20.04 -18.88 -21.24
N LYS A 270 -19.23 -17.89 -21.64
CA LYS A 270 -18.31 -18.08 -22.76
C LYS A 270 -16.98 -18.59 -22.22
N PRO A 271 -16.70 -19.91 -22.27
CA PRO A 271 -15.32 -20.33 -22.12
C PRO A 271 -14.58 -19.65 -23.27
N TYR A 272 -13.66 -18.74 -22.93
CA TYR A 272 -12.60 -18.42 -23.86
C TYR A 272 -11.69 -19.65 -23.90
N ILE A 273 -12.16 -20.70 -24.58
CA ILE A 273 -11.31 -21.83 -24.94
C ILE A 273 -10.41 -21.26 -26.01
N ASP A 274 -9.17 -20.93 -25.66
CA ASP A 274 -8.24 -20.48 -26.67
C ASP A 274 -8.03 -21.64 -27.65
N PRO A 275 -8.38 -21.48 -28.94
CA PRO A 275 -8.22 -22.54 -29.92
C PRO A 275 -6.77 -22.99 -30.10
N ARG A 276 -5.82 -22.23 -29.54
CA ARG A 276 -4.39 -22.54 -29.52
C ARG A 276 -3.97 -23.52 -28.43
N PHE A 277 -4.84 -23.91 -27.49
CA PHE A 277 -4.48 -24.89 -26.46
C PHE A 277 -4.26 -26.30 -27.03
N TYR A 278 -4.87 -26.60 -28.18
CA TYR A 278 -4.81 -27.91 -28.84
C TYR A 278 -3.95 -27.93 -30.12
N LYS A 279 -3.50 -26.77 -30.60
CA LYS A 279 -2.47 -26.72 -31.65
C LYS A 279 -1.12 -26.93 -30.99
N THR A 280 -0.65 -28.17 -31.06
CA THR A 280 0.73 -28.65 -30.82
C THR A 280 1.63 -27.63 -30.15
N ILE A 281 1.98 -27.94 -28.89
CA ILE A 281 3.07 -27.34 -28.13
C ILE A 281 4.32 -27.40 -29.01
N ARG A 282 4.55 -26.39 -29.85
CA ARG A 282 5.89 -26.09 -30.29
C ARG A 282 6.59 -25.71 -28.99
N LEU A 283 7.54 -26.54 -28.58
CA LEU A 283 8.69 -26.06 -27.82
C LEU A 283 9.34 -25.00 -28.72
N ALA A 284 8.74 -23.82 -28.78
CA ALA A 284 9.37 -22.68 -29.40
C ALA A 284 10.64 -22.46 -28.59
N PRO A 285 11.80 -22.36 -29.24
CA PRO A 285 13.06 -22.19 -28.54
C PRO A 285 12.99 -20.96 -27.64
N ASP A 286 13.78 -20.97 -26.56
CA ASP A 286 13.97 -19.90 -25.57
C ASP A 286 14.55 -18.61 -26.21
N GLU A 287 13.88 -18.06 -27.20
CA GLU A 287 14.26 -16.84 -27.88
C GLU A 287 13.44 -15.68 -27.33
N LEU A 288 14.14 -14.74 -26.72
CA LEU A 288 13.55 -13.53 -26.18
C LEU A 288 13.03 -12.67 -27.32
N ARG A 289 11.72 -12.45 -27.34
CA ARG A 289 11.11 -11.51 -28.28
C ARG A 289 11.48 -10.08 -27.88
N PHE A 290 11.96 -9.30 -28.84
CA PHE A 290 12.39 -7.91 -28.68
C PHE A 290 13.56 -7.72 -27.68
N PRO A 291 14.72 -8.35 -27.89
CA PRO A 291 15.83 -8.31 -26.95
C PRO A 291 16.35 -6.89 -26.68
N LEU A 292 16.31 -6.01 -27.69
CA LEU A 292 16.72 -4.60 -27.56
C LEU A 292 15.85 -3.83 -26.56
N ILE A 293 14.54 -4.06 -26.53
CA ILE A 293 13.63 -3.39 -25.58
C ILE A 293 14.01 -3.76 -24.14
N HIS A 294 14.29 -5.04 -23.88
CA HIS A 294 14.69 -5.50 -22.56
C HIS A 294 16.06 -4.97 -22.14
N LEU A 295 17.01 -4.88 -23.07
CA LEU A 295 18.32 -4.30 -22.81
C LEU A 295 18.22 -2.81 -22.43
N VAL A 296 17.41 -2.04 -23.16
CA VAL A 296 17.15 -0.62 -22.86
C VAL A 296 16.47 -0.47 -21.50
N LEU A 297 15.43 -1.26 -21.21
CA LEU A 297 14.76 -1.24 -19.91
C LEU A 297 15.71 -1.62 -18.77
N ALA A 298 16.55 -2.65 -18.96
CA ALA A 298 17.54 -3.06 -17.98
C ALA A 298 18.58 -1.95 -17.72
N ALA A 299 19.09 -1.30 -18.78
CA ALA A 299 20.01 -0.18 -18.65
C ALA A 299 19.36 1.02 -17.91
N MET A 300 18.13 1.38 -18.26
CA MET A 300 17.36 2.41 -17.55
C MET A 300 17.20 2.08 -16.07
N LEU A 301 16.81 0.84 -15.75
CA LEU A 301 16.63 0.40 -14.36
C LEU A 301 17.94 0.43 -13.57
N VAL A 302 19.08 0.10 -14.19
CA VAL A 302 20.40 0.26 -13.56
C VAL A 302 20.69 1.73 -13.27
N VAL A 303 20.48 2.62 -14.24
CA VAL A 303 20.68 4.08 -14.06
C VAL A 303 19.79 4.60 -12.94
N ILE A 304 18.50 4.24 -12.90
CA ILE A 304 17.59 4.60 -11.81
C ILE A 304 18.12 4.07 -10.48
N THR A 305 18.50 2.79 -10.41
CA THR A 305 19.00 2.13 -9.19
C THR A 305 20.27 2.77 -8.64
N LEU A 306 21.15 3.27 -9.51
CA LEU A 306 22.36 4.02 -9.12
C LEU A 306 22.05 5.45 -8.67
N ASN A 307 20.97 6.04 -9.19
CA ASN A 307 20.53 7.40 -8.86
C ASN A 307 19.48 7.47 -7.74
N ILE A 308 19.07 6.33 -7.16
CA ILE A 308 18.22 6.34 -5.96
C ILE A 308 18.99 7.03 -4.84
N LYS A 309 18.50 8.22 -4.48
CA LYS A 309 18.97 8.99 -3.34
C LYS A 309 18.22 8.54 -2.09
N SER A 310 18.91 8.48 -0.95
CA SER A 310 18.18 8.45 0.31
C SER A 310 17.46 9.79 0.47
N MET A 311 16.32 9.80 1.16
CA MET A 311 15.66 11.07 1.45
C MET A 311 16.54 11.99 2.30
N ASP A 312 17.47 11.42 3.07
CA ASP A 312 18.49 12.17 3.81
C ASP A 312 19.37 13.01 2.87
N ASP A 313 19.61 12.54 1.63
CA ASP A 313 20.36 13.26 0.61
C ASP A 313 19.51 14.32 -0.13
N LEU A 314 18.18 14.23 -0.02
CA LEU A 314 17.22 15.19 -0.55
C LEU A 314 16.83 16.27 0.46
N ASN A 315 17.38 16.24 1.69
CA ASN A 315 17.26 17.34 2.63
C ASN A 315 17.94 18.57 2.05
N ASP A 316 17.12 19.39 1.40
CA ASP A 316 17.50 20.62 0.77
C ASP A 316 18.17 21.55 1.80
N LYS A 317 19.25 22.22 1.41
CA LYS A 317 19.95 23.19 2.27
C LYS A 317 19.04 24.35 2.72
N ASN A 318 17.87 24.50 2.09
CA ASN A 318 16.83 25.48 2.39
C ASN A 318 15.95 25.15 3.62
N VAL A 319 16.11 23.98 4.25
CA VAL A 319 15.40 23.62 5.50
C VAL A 319 15.74 24.62 6.64
N SER A 320 16.82 25.39 6.52
CA SER A 320 17.24 26.42 7.48
C SER A 320 16.31 27.64 7.58
N ASN A 321 15.36 27.87 6.68
CA ASN A 321 14.61 29.13 6.63
C ASN A 321 13.33 29.16 7.49
N VAL A 322 12.97 28.05 8.14
CA VAL A 322 11.80 28.04 9.03
C VAL A 322 12.15 28.62 10.39
N SER A 323 11.37 29.58 10.87
CA SER A 323 11.50 30.15 12.22
C SER A 323 10.18 30.13 13.00
N LEU A 324 10.29 29.94 14.32
CA LEU A 324 9.19 30.06 15.28
C LEU A 324 9.58 31.03 16.39
N THR A 325 8.88 32.15 16.50
CA THR A 325 9.16 33.19 17.48
C THR A 325 9.08 32.62 18.91
N GLY A 326 10.13 32.85 19.71
CA GLY A 326 10.18 32.42 21.11
C GLY A 326 10.56 30.95 21.34
N TYR A 327 11.01 30.24 20.30
CA TYR A 327 11.54 28.87 20.40
C TYR A 327 13.03 28.83 20.07
N LYS A 328 13.77 27.98 20.80
CA LYS A 328 15.16 27.64 20.45
C LYS A 328 15.14 26.62 19.31
N LYS A 329 15.73 26.99 18.17
CA LYS A 329 15.83 26.12 16.98
C LYS A 329 17.08 25.24 17.06
N ALA A 330 16.93 23.97 16.69
CA ALA A 330 18.01 23.04 16.40
C ALA A 330 17.65 22.23 15.15
N VAL A 331 18.60 21.98 14.24
CA VAL A 331 18.40 21.10 13.08
C VAL A 331 19.04 19.76 13.39
N LEU A 332 18.26 18.68 13.30
CA LEU A 332 18.75 17.32 13.51
C LEU A 332 19.41 16.78 12.24
N GLU A 333 20.26 15.76 12.38
CA GLU A 333 20.95 15.10 11.25
C GLU A 333 19.97 14.58 10.18
N SER A 334 18.76 14.22 10.59
CA SER A 334 17.67 13.79 9.70
C SER A 334 16.98 14.91 8.92
N GLY A 335 17.42 16.17 9.07
CA GLY A 335 16.78 17.36 8.51
C GLY A 335 15.48 17.76 9.19
N VAL A 336 15.09 17.09 10.28
CA VAL A 336 13.97 17.52 11.12
C VAL A 336 14.40 18.74 11.92
N ILE A 337 13.58 19.78 11.89
CA ILE A 337 13.81 20.99 12.69
C ILE A 337 13.13 20.82 14.04
N LYS A 338 13.91 20.85 15.11
CA LYS A 338 13.45 20.85 16.50
C LYS A 338 13.35 22.29 17.00
N PHE A 339 12.22 22.62 17.57
CA PHE A 339 11.96 23.89 18.26
C PHE A 339 11.59 23.58 19.70
N GLU A 340 12.32 24.19 20.64
CA GLU A 340 12.18 23.90 22.06
C GLU A 340 11.85 25.17 22.85
N LYS A 341 10.86 25.06 23.74
CA LYS A 341 10.46 26.07 24.73
C LYS A 341 10.08 25.33 26.01
N ALA A 342 10.17 26.00 27.17
CA ALA A 342 9.71 25.43 28.43
C ALA A 342 8.28 24.87 28.31
N GLY A 343 8.12 23.57 28.56
CA GLY A 343 6.82 22.86 28.53
C GLY A 343 6.31 22.43 27.14
N ALA A 344 6.97 22.78 26.04
CA ALA A 344 6.51 22.43 24.69
C ALA A 344 7.67 22.11 23.74
N LEU A 345 7.50 21.04 22.96
CA LEU A 345 8.47 20.61 21.97
C LEU A 345 7.81 20.51 20.60
N VAL A 346 8.36 21.20 19.61
CA VAL A 346 7.79 21.24 18.26
C VAL A 346 8.79 20.68 17.26
N TYR A 347 8.38 19.68 16.50
CA TYR A 347 9.13 19.15 15.37
C TYR A 347 8.49 19.59 14.06
N VAL A 348 9.30 20.08 13.14
CA VAL A 348 8.88 20.52 11.82
C VAL A 348 9.69 19.72 10.80
N LYS A 349 9.01 18.89 10.01
CA LYS A 349 9.63 18.02 9.01
C LYS A 349 9.15 18.41 7.61
N PRO A 350 10.06 18.72 6.66
CA PRO A 350 9.66 18.98 5.28
C PRO A 350 8.93 17.76 4.71
N SER A 351 7.85 18.00 3.95
CA SER A 351 6.99 16.95 3.39
C SER A 351 6.79 17.21 1.90
N PRO A 352 7.69 16.71 1.04
CA PRO A 352 7.47 16.75 -0.40
C PRO A 352 6.25 15.91 -0.79
N PHE A 353 5.50 16.37 -1.81
CA PHE A 353 4.21 15.75 -2.16
C PHE A 353 4.32 14.29 -2.63
N TYR A 354 5.45 13.92 -3.22
CA TYR A 354 5.74 12.58 -3.74
C TYR A 354 6.26 11.62 -2.66
N CYS A 355 6.55 12.11 -1.45
CA CYS A 355 7.10 11.32 -0.37
C CYS A 355 5.98 10.67 0.47
N LEU A 356 5.93 9.34 0.47
CA LEU A 356 4.88 8.59 1.18
C LEU A 356 5.16 8.41 2.69
N GLU A 357 6.41 8.61 3.13
CA GLU A 357 6.89 8.33 4.50
C GLU A 357 6.58 9.44 5.54
N HIS A 358 5.73 10.42 5.20
CA HIS A 358 5.39 11.54 6.10
C HIS A 358 4.07 11.36 6.85
N ASN A 359 3.48 10.18 6.82
CA ASN A 359 2.42 9.89 7.78
C ASN A 359 3.05 9.82 9.18
N PRO A 360 2.66 10.70 10.11
CA PRO A 360 3.28 10.77 11.43
C PRO A 360 3.22 9.44 12.16
N MET A 361 2.11 8.71 11.99
CA MET A 361 1.91 7.41 12.64
C MET A 361 2.99 6.41 12.25
N ILE A 362 3.43 6.40 10.98
CA ILE A 362 4.47 5.48 10.50
C ILE A 362 5.81 5.81 11.17
N CYS A 363 6.17 7.09 11.26
CA CYS A 363 7.44 7.53 11.87
C CYS A 363 7.51 7.17 13.36
N TRP A 364 6.42 7.40 14.08
CA TRP A 364 6.34 7.12 15.51
C TRP A 364 6.28 5.62 15.82
N GLN A 365 5.56 4.84 15.01
CA GLN A 365 5.56 3.38 15.09
C GLN A 365 6.95 2.81 14.81
N GLY A 366 7.66 3.34 13.82
CA GLY A 366 9.07 2.99 13.56
C GLY A 366 10.00 3.28 14.74
N SER A 367 9.65 4.26 15.58
CA SER A 367 10.36 4.59 16.82
C SER A 367 9.89 3.77 18.04
N GLY A 368 8.93 2.87 17.86
CA GLY A 368 8.36 2.00 18.88
C GLY A 368 7.24 2.62 19.73
N TYR A 369 6.67 3.76 19.31
CA TYR A 369 5.50 4.33 19.96
C TYR A 369 4.20 3.74 19.41
N VAL A 370 3.21 3.58 20.28
CA VAL A 370 1.84 3.20 19.92
C VAL A 370 0.92 4.41 20.11
N PHE A 371 0.02 4.62 19.15
CA PHE A 371 -1.02 5.63 19.27
C PHE A 371 -2.22 5.08 20.02
N SER A 372 -2.68 5.85 20.99
CA SER A 372 -4.00 5.69 21.59
C SER A 372 -4.73 7.04 21.62
N GLU A 373 -6.05 6.97 21.75
CA GLU A 373 -6.89 8.14 22.01
C GLU A 373 -6.75 9.27 20.99
N ILE A 374 -6.71 8.93 19.69
CA ILE A 374 -6.57 9.95 18.65
C ILE A 374 -7.90 10.68 18.48
N LYS A 375 -7.86 11.98 18.73
CA LYS A 375 -8.95 12.95 18.56
C LYS A 375 -8.66 13.84 17.35
N ARG A 376 -9.72 14.43 16.80
CA ARG A 376 -9.68 15.41 15.71
C ARG A 376 -10.57 16.58 16.05
N GLY A 377 -10.14 17.79 15.72
CA GLY A 377 -10.95 18.99 15.89
C GLY A 377 -10.18 20.26 15.53
N ALA A 378 -10.88 21.39 15.66
CA ALA A 378 -10.32 22.70 15.41
C ALA A 378 -9.76 23.33 16.70
N ILE A 379 -8.48 23.73 16.69
CA ILE A 379 -7.81 24.46 17.77
C ILE A 379 -7.25 25.75 17.20
N ALA A 380 -7.66 26.90 17.75
CA ALA A 380 -7.23 28.23 17.27
C ALA A 380 -7.41 28.43 15.75
N GLY A 381 -8.53 27.96 15.19
CA GLY A 381 -8.84 28.07 13.77
C GLY A 381 -8.07 27.09 12.86
N ARG A 382 -7.40 26.09 13.44
CA ARG A 382 -6.61 25.07 12.71
C ARG A 382 -7.22 23.69 12.95
N GLU A 383 -7.44 22.93 11.89
CA GLU A 383 -7.74 21.50 12.02
C GLU A 383 -6.48 20.76 12.48
N VAL A 384 -6.61 19.96 13.54
CA VAL A 384 -5.49 19.28 14.17
C VAL A 384 -5.92 17.87 14.58
N TYR A 385 -5.02 16.89 14.38
CA TYR A 385 -5.10 15.62 15.08
C TYR A 385 -4.28 15.71 16.36
N TRP A 386 -4.78 15.14 17.45
CA TRP A 386 -3.96 14.94 18.65
C TRP A 386 -4.30 13.62 19.32
N GLY A 387 -3.37 13.09 20.09
CA GLY A 387 -3.55 11.84 20.80
C GLY A 387 -2.41 11.57 21.75
N VAL A 388 -2.37 10.34 22.25
CA VAL A 388 -1.39 9.87 23.21
C VAL A 388 -0.44 8.90 22.51
N LEU A 389 0.85 9.16 22.64
CA LEU A 389 1.93 8.26 22.27
C LEU A 389 2.40 7.53 23.54
N THR A 390 2.41 6.20 23.51
CA THR A 390 2.94 5.39 24.60
C THR A 390 4.11 4.52 24.14
N LYS A 391 5.16 4.47 24.96
CA LYS A 391 6.31 3.57 24.77
C LYS A 391 6.85 3.16 26.15
N ALA A 392 6.64 1.90 26.52
CA ALA A 392 6.95 1.41 27.86
C ALA A 392 6.31 2.28 28.96
N LYS A 393 7.11 3.04 29.74
CA LYS A 393 6.62 3.95 30.77
C LYS A 393 6.44 5.39 30.28
N ASP A 394 6.89 5.70 29.07
CA ASP A 394 6.81 7.04 28.50
C ASP A 394 5.42 7.28 27.93
N LYS A 395 4.84 8.42 28.31
CA LYS A 395 3.56 8.93 27.79
C LYS A 395 3.78 10.34 27.27
N ILE A 396 3.53 10.55 25.98
CA ILE A 396 3.69 11.85 25.33
C ILE A 396 2.35 12.23 24.72
N TYR A 397 1.91 13.45 24.97
CA TYR A 397 0.73 14.01 24.32
C TYR A 397 1.20 14.74 23.06
N ALA A 398 0.70 14.32 21.90
CA ALA A 398 1.17 14.81 20.61
C ALA A 398 0.01 15.35 19.76
N ALA A 399 0.24 16.47 19.09
CA ALA A 399 -0.64 17.04 18.08
C ALA A 399 0.10 17.17 16.75
N TRP A 400 -0.59 17.03 15.63
CA TRP A 400 0.02 17.16 14.30
C TRP A 400 -0.94 17.61 13.20
N TRP A 401 -0.38 18.30 12.21
CA TRP A 401 -1.02 18.75 10.97
C TRP A 401 0.02 19.10 9.90
N PHE A 402 -0.41 19.34 8.67
CA PHE A 402 0.44 19.85 7.58
C PHE A 402 0.24 21.35 7.42
N ASP A 403 1.33 22.10 7.28
CA ASP A 403 1.34 23.57 7.18
C ASP A 403 2.35 24.04 6.13
N ASN A 404 1.95 24.95 5.24
CA ASN A 404 2.88 25.64 4.33
C ASN A 404 2.88 27.17 4.51
N GLY A 405 2.42 27.65 5.68
CA GLY A 405 2.18 29.05 5.98
C GLY A 405 0.75 29.49 5.60
N SER A 406 0.33 29.18 4.36
CA SER A 406 -1.00 29.54 3.83
C SER A 406 -2.09 28.51 4.16
N ILE A 407 -1.84 27.24 3.86
CA ILE A 407 -2.77 26.12 3.98
C ILE A 407 -2.39 25.31 5.20
N LYS A 408 -3.38 25.00 6.02
CA LYS A 408 -3.25 24.19 7.24
C LYS A 408 -4.28 23.09 7.16
N SER A 409 -3.84 21.85 7.04
CA SER A 409 -4.76 20.73 6.89
C SER A 409 -4.21 19.45 7.49
N VAL A 410 -5.13 18.60 7.91
CA VAL A 410 -4.86 17.21 8.30
C VAL A 410 -5.16 16.22 7.16
N ASN A 411 -5.70 16.71 6.04
CA ASN A 411 -6.08 15.90 4.90
C ASN A 411 -4.86 15.64 4.00
N GLU A 412 -4.42 14.38 3.94
CA GLU A 412 -3.26 13.98 3.13
C GLU A 412 -3.41 14.30 1.65
N PHE A 413 -4.61 14.16 1.10
CA PHE A 413 -4.83 14.42 -0.32
C PHE A 413 -4.77 15.92 -0.62
N GLU A 414 -5.37 16.74 0.24
CA GLU A 414 -5.44 18.19 0.06
C GLU A 414 -4.05 18.83 -0.03
N TRP A 415 -3.18 18.57 0.95
CA TRP A 415 -1.85 19.19 0.96
C TRP A 415 -0.96 18.65 -0.15
N ARG A 416 -1.01 17.34 -0.43
CA ARG A 416 -0.24 16.74 -1.54
C ARG A 416 -0.64 17.33 -2.88
N TRP A 417 -1.96 17.49 -3.09
CA TRP A 417 -2.48 18.06 -4.32
C TRP A 417 -2.13 19.55 -4.48
N ALA A 418 -2.20 20.32 -3.40
CA ALA A 418 -1.76 21.72 -3.40
C ALA A 418 -0.26 21.83 -3.73
N ALA A 419 0.58 21.01 -3.08
CA ALA A 419 2.02 20.96 -3.33
C ALA A 419 2.36 20.53 -4.78
N ALA A 420 1.66 19.52 -5.31
CA ALA A 420 1.83 19.07 -6.70
C ALA A 420 1.46 20.16 -7.73
N LYS A 421 0.57 21.09 -7.37
CA LYS A 421 0.20 22.26 -8.18
C LYS A 421 1.16 23.44 -8.05
N GLY A 422 2.27 23.29 -7.33
CA GLY A 422 3.27 24.34 -7.15
C GLY A 422 3.04 25.25 -5.94
N ALA A 423 2.22 24.85 -4.96
CA ALA A 423 2.18 25.53 -3.68
C ALA A 423 3.55 25.43 -2.96
N LYS A 424 3.79 26.34 -2.01
CA LYS A 424 5.00 26.30 -1.16
C LYS A 424 5.14 24.95 -0.46
N LEU A 425 6.38 24.59 -0.13
CA LEU A 425 6.72 23.36 0.57
C LEU A 425 5.90 23.22 1.85
N PHE A 426 5.23 22.08 1.97
CA PHE A 426 4.51 21.73 3.20
C PHE A 426 5.47 21.15 4.22
N TYR A 427 5.16 21.43 5.48
CA TYR A 427 5.82 20.84 6.62
C TYR A 427 4.80 20.07 7.43
N LEU A 428 5.19 18.87 7.86
CA LEU A 428 4.52 18.18 8.93
C LEU A 428 4.94 18.86 10.23
N VAL A 429 3.98 19.48 10.91
CA VAL A 429 4.15 20.09 12.22
C VAL A 429 3.70 19.11 13.26
N ASN A 430 4.56 18.85 14.24
CA ASN A 430 4.22 18.05 15.40
C ASN A 430 4.55 18.82 16.69
N VAL A 431 3.57 18.94 17.58
CA VAL A 431 3.71 19.55 18.90
C VAL A 431 3.59 18.45 19.94
N ASN A 432 4.50 18.41 20.91
CA ASN A 432 4.49 17.47 22.02
C ASN A 432 4.50 18.21 23.36
N ALA A 433 3.78 17.66 24.34
CA ALA A 433 3.74 18.16 25.71
C ALA A 433 3.58 17.02 26.73
N ALA A 434 3.78 17.35 28.01
CA ALA A 434 3.70 16.39 29.12
C ALA A 434 2.26 16.06 29.54
N SER A 435 1.28 16.89 29.18
CA SER A 435 -0.15 16.67 29.50
C SER A 435 -1.03 17.16 28.35
N GLU A 436 -2.28 16.67 28.29
CA GLU A 436 -3.25 17.10 27.27
C GLU A 436 -3.54 18.60 27.38
N ALA A 437 -3.71 19.13 28.58
CA ALA A 437 -3.95 20.57 28.79
C ALA A 437 -2.77 21.42 28.27
N ALA A 438 -1.54 21.03 28.61
CA ALA A 438 -0.34 21.72 28.13
C ALA A 438 -0.19 21.61 26.60
N LEU A 439 -0.58 20.48 26.00
CA LEU A 439 -0.58 20.30 24.56
C LEU A 439 -1.55 21.27 23.89
N LEU A 440 -2.80 21.34 24.36
CA LEU A 440 -3.82 22.21 23.80
C LEU A 440 -3.43 23.68 23.91
N GLU A 441 -2.84 24.08 25.05
CA GLU A 441 -2.30 25.42 25.23
C GLU A 441 -1.13 25.70 24.28
N ALA A 442 -0.19 24.76 24.13
CA ALA A 442 0.95 24.90 23.23
C ALA A 442 0.51 25.04 21.77
N VAL A 443 -0.47 24.25 21.32
CA VAL A 443 -1.05 24.35 19.96
C VAL A 443 -1.77 25.68 19.76
N LYS A 444 -2.58 26.11 20.75
CA LYS A 444 -3.31 27.38 20.69
C LYS A 444 -2.37 28.58 20.56
N ASN A 445 -1.26 28.54 21.29
CA ASN A 445 -0.28 29.62 21.34
C ASN A 445 0.84 29.48 20.30
N LEU A 446 0.78 28.48 19.41
CA LEU A 446 1.84 28.26 18.42
C LEU A 446 1.79 29.34 17.33
N PRO A 447 2.87 30.15 17.17
CA PRO A 447 2.92 31.16 16.13
C PRO A 447 2.85 30.51 14.73
N ALA A 448 2.49 31.32 13.73
CA ALA A 448 2.53 30.85 12.34
C ALA A 448 3.97 30.50 11.94
N ILE A 449 4.10 29.39 11.21
CA ILE A 449 5.37 29.01 10.58
C ILE A 449 5.67 30.06 9.50
N LYS A 450 6.79 30.76 9.65
CA LYS A 450 7.32 31.65 8.62
C LYS A 450 8.28 30.86 7.73
N GLN A 451 8.06 30.96 6.43
CA GLN A 451 8.95 30.46 5.39
C GLN A 451 9.52 31.69 4.69
N ASP A 452 10.79 31.99 4.97
CA ASP A 452 11.50 33.12 4.35
C ASP A 452 11.90 32.80 2.91
#